data_AF-A0A365XRH8-F1
#
_entry.id   AF-A0A365XRH8-F1
#
_cell.length_a   1.000
_cell.length_b   1.000
_cell.length_c   1.000
_cell.angle_alpha   90.00
_cell.angle_beta   90.00
_cell.angle_gamma   90.00
#
_symmetry.space_group_name_H-M   'P 1'
#
loop_
_entity.id
_entity.type
_entity.pdbx_description
1 polymer ?
#
loop_
_entity_poly.entity_id
_entity_poly.type
_entity_poly.pdbx_seq_one_letter_code
_entity_poly.pdbx_strand_id
1 'polypeptide(L)'
;MKTFVLLLAGIACSLATMAQVIKVQPPAEPLKDSIIYQGDNAILIFDRQHLLDYMIGMDTTLRNNKNSNKVFRNIQFSKLNNVDMANHFRKAYCFLEDTLNKEITFRTDKMNLLWAEDCGVLMPYVEEILPDLLATGNLKVVEKGSKIAQPAYKLIAEPINGNNYRVFRMNNGKEIFRESTFCVEQQLSHR
;
A
#
# COMPACT_ATOMS: atom_id res chain seq x y z
N MET A 1 43.36 -20.77 -11.15
CA MET A 1 41.96 -20.82 -11.67
C MET A 1 40.89 -21.05 -10.58
N LYS A 2 41.20 -21.60 -9.40
CA LYS A 2 40.18 -21.81 -8.33
C LYS A 2 39.83 -20.55 -7.51
N THR A 3 40.72 -19.57 -7.45
CA THR A 3 40.54 -18.31 -6.71
C THR A 3 39.63 -17.28 -7.42
N PHE A 4 39.60 -17.29 -8.76
CA PHE A 4 38.75 -16.37 -9.53
C PHE A 4 37.25 -16.71 -9.42
N VAL A 5 36.92 -18.00 -9.30
CA VAL A 5 35.52 -18.46 -9.14
C VAL A 5 34.96 -18.05 -7.77
N LEU A 6 35.79 -18.08 -6.72
CA LEU A 6 35.40 -17.63 -5.38
C LEU A 6 35.20 -16.10 -5.30
N LEU A 7 35.99 -15.33 -6.02
CA LEU A 7 35.83 -13.87 -6.07
C LEU A 7 34.55 -13.45 -6.82
N LEU A 8 34.21 -14.16 -7.91
CA LEU A 8 32.96 -13.98 -8.64
C LEU A 8 31.73 -14.39 -7.83
N ALA A 9 31.82 -15.46 -7.02
CA ALA A 9 30.75 -15.84 -6.10
C ALA A 9 30.57 -14.81 -4.95
N GLY A 10 31.66 -14.21 -4.46
CA GLY A 10 31.61 -13.13 -3.46
C GLY A 10 30.97 -11.84 -3.99
N ILE A 11 31.26 -11.47 -5.25
CA ILE A 11 30.66 -10.29 -5.90
C ILE A 11 29.19 -10.54 -6.24
N ALA A 12 28.85 -11.74 -6.74
CA ALA A 12 27.46 -12.11 -7.03
C ALA A 12 26.58 -12.17 -5.77
N CYS A 13 27.12 -12.55 -4.60
CA CYS A 13 26.39 -12.51 -3.33
C CYS A 13 26.27 -11.09 -2.74
N SER A 14 27.19 -10.18 -3.04
CA SER A 14 27.10 -8.77 -2.60
C SER A 14 26.07 -7.92 -3.37
N LEU A 15 25.54 -8.44 -4.48
CA LEU A 15 24.41 -7.87 -5.21
C LEU A 15 23.04 -8.34 -4.67
N ALA A 16 23.03 -9.13 -3.60
CA ALA A 16 21.81 -9.48 -2.89
C ALA A 16 21.23 -8.23 -2.20
N THR A 17 20.34 -7.55 -2.93
CA THR A 17 19.34 -6.59 -2.43
C THR A 17 19.92 -5.51 -1.52
N MET A 18 20.39 -4.39 -2.10
CA MET A 18 20.55 -3.13 -1.37
C MET A 18 19.18 -2.74 -0.82
N ALA A 19 18.89 -3.08 0.44
CA ALA A 19 17.68 -2.64 1.11
C ALA A 19 17.74 -1.11 1.23
N GLN A 20 16.82 -0.41 0.57
CA GLN A 20 16.77 1.04 0.61
C GLN A 20 16.22 1.49 1.97
N VAL A 21 16.96 2.34 2.66
CA VAL A 21 16.48 2.94 3.92
C VAL A 21 15.60 4.14 3.59
N ILE A 22 14.35 4.09 4.06
CA ILE A 22 13.40 5.20 3.98
C ILE A 22 13.37 5.90 5.34
N LYS A 23 13.52 7.22 5.33
CA LYS A 23 13.34 8.07 6.51
C LYS A 23 11.91 8.59 6.52
N VAL A 24 11.25 8.50 7.67
CA VAL A 24 9.92 9.10 7.86
C VAL A 24 10.06 10.60 7.86
N GLN A 25 9.26 11.28 7.03
CA GLN A 25 9.24 12.73 7.01
C GLN A 25 8.50 13.22 8.26
N PRO A 26 9.02 14.23 8.97
CA PRO A 26 8.25 14.90 10.01
C PRO A 26 6.99 15.48 9.35
N PRO A 27 5.79 15.26 9.92
CA PRO A 27 4.59 15.87 9.36
C PRO A 27 4.72 17.40 9.44
N ALA A 28 4.48 18.08 8.32
CA ALA A 28 4.61 19.53 8.22
C ALA A 28 3.58 20.28 9.09
N GLU A 29 2.39 19.69 9.24
CA GLU A 29 1.34 20.12 10.16
C GLU A 29 0.88 18.93 11.03
N PRO A 30 0.27 19.16 12.21
CA PRO A 30 -0.43 18.11 12.94
C PRO A 30 -1.50 17.48 12.03
N LEU A 31 -1.53 16.15 11.95
CA LEU A 31 -2.55 15.42 11.21
C LEU A 31 -3.93 15.78 11.77
N LYS A 32 -4.73 16.51 10.99
CA LYS A 32 -6.07 17.00 11.41
C LYS A 32 -7.11 15.88 11.29
N ASP A 33 -7.15 15.23 10.14
CA ASP A 33 -8.00 14.06 9.85
C ASP A 33 -7.12 12.93 9.32
N SER A 34 -6.92 11.89 10.13
CA SER A 34 -5.99 10.81 9.81
C SER A 34 -6.70 9.51 9.46
N ILE A 35 -6.17 8.81 8.47
CA ILE A 35 -6.49 7.41 8.20
C ILE A 35 -5.52 6.51 8.98
N ILE A 36 -6.06 5.52 9.69
CA ILE A 36 -5.28 4.55 10.47
C ILE A 36 -5.40 3.18 9.80
N TYR A 37 -4.27 2.61 9.38
CA TYR A 37 -4.20 1.24 8.87
C TYR A 37 -3.42 0.36 9.84
N GLN A 38 -4.08 -0.63 10.43
CA GLN A 38 -3.47 -1.54 11.40
C GLN A 38 -3.20 -2.90 10.75
N GLY A 39 -1.93 -3.14 10.45
CA GLY A 39 -1.44 -4.45 10.07
C GLY A 39 -1.12 -5.34 11.27
N ASP A 40 -0.40 -6.43 11.01
CA ASP A 40 -0.03 -7.40 12.04
C ASP A 40 1.01 -6.84 13.00
N ASN A 41 2.06 -6.20 12.47
CA ASN A 41 3.16 -5.66 13.28
C ASN A 41 3.19 -4.14 13.37
N ALA A 42 2.49 -3.43 12.47
CA ALA A 42 2.59 -1.99 12.30
C ALA A 42 1.22 -1.31 12.30
N ILE A 43 1.20 -0.07 12.79
CA ILE A 43 0.11 0.87 12.62
C ILE A 43 0.64 2.00 11.73
N LEU A 44 -0.01 2.20 10.59
CA LEU A 44 0.28 3.26 9.64
C LEU A 44 -0.73 4.38 9.81
N ILE A 45 -0.26 5.61 9.86
CA ILE A 45 -1.12 6.79 10.04
C ILE A 45 -0.71 7.84 9.00
N PHE A 46 -1.67 8.30 8.21
CA PHE A 46 -1.44 9.31 7.17
C PHE A 46 -2.65 10.24 7.04
N ASP A 47 -2.45 11.40 6.43
CA ASP A 47 -3.50 12.39 6.24
C ASP A 47 -4.57 11.89 5.25
N ARG A 48 -5.85 12.08 5.58
CA ARG A 48 -7.00 11.79 4.70
C ARG A 48 -6.83 12.46 3.34
N GLN A 49 -6.22 13.64 3.28
CA GLN A 49 -5.98 14.39 2.05
C GLN A 49 -5.21 13.57 1.01
N HIS A 50 -4.24 12.74 1.42
CA HIS A 50 -3.51 11.89 0.47
C HIS A 50 -4.41 10.90 -0.26
N LEU A 51 -5.41 10.33 0.43
CA LEU A 51 -6.38 9.45 -0.21
C LEU A 51 -7.33 10.26 -1.10
N LEU A 52 -7.77 11.44 -0.65
CA LEU A 52 -8.65 12.30 -1.43
C LEU A 52 -7.99 12.73 -2.75
N ASP A 53 -6.74 13.20 -2.71
CA ASP A 53 -5.98 13.59 -3.89
C ASP A 53 -5.82 12.43 -4.87
N TYR A 54 -5.52 11.24 -4.35
CA TYR A 54 -5.45 10.02 -5.16
C TYR A 54 -6.80 9.72 -5.83
N MET A 55 -7.91 9.79 -5.09
CA MET A 55 -9.22 9.52 -5.67
C MET A 55 -9.61 10.56 -6.72
N ILE A 56 -9.35 11.85 -6.50
CA ILE A 56 -9.59 12.91 -7.51
C ILE A 56 -8.81 12.62 -8.80
N GLY A 57 -7.53 12.22 -8.70
CA GLY A 57 -6.73 11.82 -9.85
C GLY A 57 -7.27 10.55 -10.54
N MET A 58 -7.74 9.60 -9.74
CA MET A 58 -8.27 8.33 -10.22
C MET A 58 -9.62 8.50 -10.94
N ASP A 59 -10.49 9.42 -10.51
CA ASP A 59 -11.75 9.73 -11.18
C ASP A 59 -11.51 10.12 -12.65
N THR A 60 -10.51 10.97 -12.89
CA THR A 60 -10.09 11.35 -14.25
C THR A 60 -9.54 10.15 -15.02
N THR A 61 -8.69 9.33 -14.38
CA THR A 61 -8.14 8.12 -15.00
C THR A 61 -9.23 7.12 -15.38
N LEU A 62 -10.21 6.88 -14.51
CA LEU A 62 -11.33 5.96 -14.75
C LEU A 62 -12.22 6.41 -15.90
N ARG A 63 -12.58 7.70 -15.96
CA ARG A 63 -13.36 8.25 -17.08
C ARG A 63 -12.64 8.03 -18.41
N ASN A 64 -11.34 8.29 -18.47
CA ASN A 64 -10.53 8.11 -19.68
C ASN A 64 -10.39 6.63 -20.08
N ASN A 65 -10.52 5.71 -19.12
CA ASN A 65 -10.39 4.27 -19.32
C ASN A 65 -11.74 3.53 -19.29
N LYS A 66 -12.87 4.23 -19.47
CA LYS A 66 -14.23 3.65 -19.48
C LYS A 66 -14.54 2.81 -18.24
N ASN A 67 -14.05 3.26 -17.08
CA ASN A 67 -14.16 2.60 -15.78
C ASN A 67 -13.56 1.18 -15.74
N SER A 68 -12.55 0.91 -16.56
CA SER A 68 -11.82 -0.36 -16.55
C SER A 68 -11.14 -0.59 -15.20
N ASN A 69 -11.35 -1.77 -14.61
CA ASN A 69 -10.67 -2.19 -13.38
C ASN A 69 -9.15 -2.39 -13.55
N LYS A 70 -8.66 -2.49 -14.80
CA LYS A 70 -7.25 -2.70 -15.13
C LYS A 70 -6.35 -1.52 -14.77
N VAL A 71 -6.92 -0.38 -14.39
CA VAL A 71 -6.15 0.79 -13.91
C VAL A 71 -5.65 0.61 -12.48
N PHE A 72 -6.20 -0.38 -11.75
CA PHE A 72 -5.81 -0.69 -10.38
C PHE A 72 -4.94 -1.95 -10.33
N ARG A 73 -4.00 -1.98 -9.38
CA ARG A 73 -3.18 -3.17 -9.10
C ARG A 73 -3.87 -4.11 -8.10
N ASN A 74 -4.70 -3.56 -7.22
CA ASN A 74 -5.38 -4.31 -6.17
C ASN A 74 -6.33 -5.35 -6.78
N ILE A 75 -6.14 -6.60 -6.35
CA ILE A 75 -6.88 -7.75 -6.83
C ILE A 75 -8.37 -7.67 -6.55
N GLN A 76 -8.77 -6.99 -5.47
CA GLN A 76 -10.17 -6.93 -5.07
C GLN A 76 -11.04 -6.31 -6.18
N PHE A 77 -10.47 -5.49 -7.07
CA PHE A 77 -11.15 -4.92 -8.23
C PHE A 77 -11.24 -5.84 -9.45
N SER A 78 -10.46 -6.93 -9.52
CA SER A 78 -10.35 -7.79 -10.71
C SER A 78 -11.67 -8.42 -11.15
N LYS A 79 -12.61 -8.62 -10.22
CA LYS A 79 -13.92 -9.22 -10.48
C LYS A 79 -14.99 -8.18 -10.85
N LEU A 80 -14.70 -6.88 -10.72
CA LEU A 80 -15.64 -5.83 -11.05
C LEU A 80 -15.65 -5.58 -12.56
N ASN A 81 -16.84 -5.62 -13.16
CA ASN A 81 -17.02 -5.08 -14.51
C ASN A 81 -16.99 -3.54 -14.45
N ASN A 82 -17.04 -2.89 -15.62
CA ASN A 82 -16.93 -1.43 -15.71
C ASN A 82 -18.07 -0.68 -14.98
N VAL A 83 -19.27 -1.26 -14.90
CA VAL A 83 -20.41 -0.66 -14.20
C VAL A 83 -20.22 -0.77 -12.69
N ASP A 84 -19.86 -1.95 -12.22
CA ASP A 84 -19.61 -2.21 -10.80
C ASP A 84 -18.41 -1.38 -10.30
N MET A 85 -17.36 -1.25 -11.11
CA MET A 85 -16.20 -0.42 -10.80
C MET A 85 -16.58 1.06 -10.65
N ALA A 86 -17.40 1.59 -11.57
CA ALA A 86 -17.88 2.96 -11.49
C ALA A 86 -18.73 3.20 -10.23
N ASN A 87 -19.62 2.26 -9.91
CA ASN A 87 -20.48 2.35 -8.72
C ASN A 87 -19.67 2.25 -7.43
N HIS A 88 -18.73 1.30 -7.37
CA HIS A 88 -17.85 1.12 -6.22
C HIS A 88 -17.01 2.38 -5.98
N PHE A 89 -16.37 2.89 -7.03
CA PHE A 89 -15.56 4.10 -6.95
C PHE A 89 -16.36 5.31 -6.48
N ARG A 90 -17.56 5.52 -7.04
CA ARG A 90 -18.45 6.60 -6.61
C ARG A 90 -18.86 6.46 -5.13
N LYS A 91 -19.21 5.25 -4.69
CA LYS A 91 -19.56 5.00 -3.27
C LYS A 91 -18.40 5.34 -2.34
N ALA A 92 -17.20 4.85 -2.67
CA ALA A 92 -15.98 5.15 -1.92
C ALA A 92 -15.67 6.65 -1.90
N TYR A 93 -15.77 7.33 -3.04
CA TYR A 93 -15.51 8.75 -3.16
C TYR A 93 -16.46 9.57 -2.28
N CYS A 94 -17.77 9.30 -2.37
CA CYS A 94 -18.76 9.98 -1.53
C CYS A 94 -18.55 9.71 -0.03
N PHE A 95 -18.19 8.47 0.34
CA PHE A 95 -17.86 8.17 1.74
C PHE A 95 -16.65 8.98 2.23
N LEU A 96 -15.63 9.13 1.38
CA LEU A 96 -14.42 9.89 1.70
C LEU A 96 -14.63 11.41 1.68
N GLU A 97 -15.57 11.95 0.92
CA GLU A 97 -15.89 13.37 0.96
C GLU A 97 -16.75 13.77 2.15
N ASP A 98 -17.52 12.84 2.73
CA ASP A 98 -18.36 13.13 3.87
C ASP A 98 -17.53 13.44 5.13
N THR A 99 -17.53 14.72 5.52
CA THR A 99 -16.82 15.25 6.68
C THR A 99 -17.34 14.72 8.03
N LEU A 100 -18.50 14.08 8.06
CA LEU A 100 -19.01 13.38 9.24
C LEU A 100 -18.22 12.10 9.53
N ASN A 101 -17.59 11.50 8.52
CA ASN A 101 -16.76 10.30 8.66
C ASN A 101 -15.35 10.66 9.14
N LYS A 102 -15.14 10.83 10.45
CA LYS A 102 -13.86 11.28 11.02
C LYS A 102 -12.91 10.15 11.42
N GLU A 103 -13.43 8.98 11.78
CA GLU A 103 -12.64 7.85 12.27
C GLU A 103 -12.49 6.75 11.21
N ILE A 104 -11.57 6.96 10.26
CA ILE A 104 -11.29 5.97 9.22
C ILE A 104 -10.16 5.06 9.72
N THR A 105 -10.54 3.88 10.25
CA THR A 105 -9.60 2.89 10.77
C THR A 105 -9.80 1.53 10.12
N PHE A 106 -8.73 0.99 9.55
CA PHE A 106 -8.68 -0.35 8.98
C PHE A 106 -7.89 -1.28 9.89
N ARG A 107 -8.34 -2.54 9.94
CA ARG A 107 -7.58 -3.62 10.56
C ARG A 107 -7.54 -4.81 9.62
N THR A 108 -6.34 -5.36 9.41
CA THR A 108 -6.13 -6.55 8.57
C THR A 108 -6.65 -7.84 9.20
N ASP A 109 -6.84 -7.84 10.53
CA ASP A 109 -7.41 -8.96 11.28
C ASP A 109 -8.94 -9.03 11.24
N LYS A 110 -9.59 -8.07 10.56
CA LYS A 110 -11.02 -8.06 10.31
C LYS A 110 -11.29 -8.18 8.82
N MET A 111 -12.31 -8.96 8.47
CA MET A 111 -12.77 -9.08 7.10
C MET A 111 -13.51 -7.79 6.72
N ASN A 112 -12.85 -6.93 5.93
CA ASN A 112 -13.51 -5.77 5.33
C ASN A 112 -14.07 -6.20 3.98
N LEU A 113 -15.37 -6.02 3.79
CA LEU A 113 -16.05 -6.39 2.55
C LEU A 113 -15.84 -5.30 1.50
N LEU A 114 -15.57 -5.70 0.25
CA LEU A 114 -15.45 -4.79 -0.88
C LEU A 114 -16.66 -3.84 -0.98
N TRP A 115 -17.86 -4.36 -0.71
CA TRP A 115 -19.11 -3.60 -0.78
C TRP A 115 -19.59 -3.02 0.55
N ALA A 116 -18.73 -2.94 1.57
CA ALA A 116 -19.11 -2.45 2.88
C ALA A 116 -19.81 -1.08 2.82
N GLU A 117 -20.74 -0.85 3.73
CA GLU A 117 -21.45 0.43 3.86
C GLU A 117 -20.71 1.40 4.80
N ASP A 118 -19.67 0.91 5.47
CA ASP A 118 -18.78 1.67 6.33
C ASP A 118 -17.47 2.02 5.62
N CYS A 119 -16.46 2.42 6.39
CA CYS A 119 -15.15 2.78 5.87
C CYS A 119 -14.47 1.63 5.09
N GLY A 120 -14.89 0.37 5.26
CA GLY A 120 -14.34 -0.79 4.56
C GLY A 120 -14.34 -0.66 3.03
N VAL A 121 -15.27 0.11 2.45
CA VAL A 121 -15.31 0.41 1.01
C VAL A 121 -14.06 1.13 0.51
N LEU A 122 -13.33 1.83 1.40
CA LEU A 122 -12.10 2.55 1.09
C LEU A 122 -10.85 1.66 1.14
N MET A 123 -10.92 0.49 1.78
CA MET A 123 -9.73 -0.34 2.06
C MET A 123 -8.91 -0.66 0.80
N PRO A 124 -9.51 -1.07 -0.32
CA PRO A 124 -8.71 -1.43 -1.49
C PRO A 124 -7.91 -0.23 -2.04
N TYR A 125 -8.47 0.99 -1.93
CA TYR A 125 -7.81 2.23 -2.36
C TYR A 125 -6.70 2.66 -1.40
N VAL A 126 -6.88 2.42 -0.10
CA VAL A 126 -5.82 2.61 0.89
C VAL A 126 -4.64 1.69 0.57
N GLU A 127 -4.91 0.42 0.30
CA GLU A 127 -3.87 -0.57 -0.06
C GLU A 127 -3.18 -0.25 -1.39
N GLU A 128 -3.86 0.42 -2.33
CA GLU A 128 -3.25 0.91 -3.57
C GLU A 128 -2.20 2.01 -3.35
N ILE A 129 -2.44 2.94 -2.40
CA ILE A 129 -1.57 4.11 -2.17
C ILE A 129 -0.51 3.88 -1.10
N LEU A 130 -0.73 2.95 -0.17
CA LEU A 130 0.19 2.68 0.94
C LEU A 130 1.64 2.42 0.49
N PRO A 131 1.90 1.62 -0.56
CA PRO A 131 3.25 1.44 -1.08
C PRO A 131 3.96 2.74 -1.47
N ASP A 132 3.23 3.69 -2.04
CA ASP A 132 3.80 4.96 -2.52
C ASP A 132 4.03 5.93 -1.35
N LEU A 133 3.10 5.96 -0.39
CA LEU A 133 3.28 6.71 0.87
C LEU A 133 4.44 6.15 1.71
N LEU A 134 4.61 4.82 1.75
CA LEU A 134 5.74 4.18 2.41
C LEU A 134 7.05 4.40 1.66
N ALA A 135 7.05 4.43 0.32
CA ALA A 135 8.28 4.69 -0.44
C ALA A 135 8.75 6.15 -0.27
N THR A 136 7.83 7.10 -0.11
CA THR A 136 8.12 8.53 0.04
C THR A 136 8.36 8.95 1.50
N GLY A 137 7.97 8.13 2.47
CA GLY A 137 8.07 8.46 3.89
C GLY A 137 7.00 9.42 4.39
N ASN A 138 5.91 9.62 3.63
CA ASN A 138 4.81 10.56 3.93
C ASN A 138 3.76 10.00 4.90
N LEU A 139 4.12 8.99 5.68
CA LEU A 139 3.24 8.42 6.70
C LEU A 139 4.01 8.10 7.96
N LYS A 140 3.30 8.10 9.09
CA LYS A 140 3.83 7.67 10.38
C LYS A 140 3.71 6.16 10.51
N VAL A 141 4.82 5.50 10.82
CA VAL A 141 4.88 4.08 11.14
C VAL A 141 5.04 3.92 12.65
N VAL A 142 4.15 3.16 13.28
CA VAL A 142 4.22 2.82 14.71
C VAL A 142 4.28 1.30 14.86
N GLU A 143 5.21 0.78 15.66
CA GLU A 143 5.24 -0.64 15.98
C GLU A 143 4.07 -1.00 16.91
N LYS A 144 3.25 -1.99 16.52
CA LYS A 144 1.99 -2.32 17.20
C LYS A 144 2.21 -2.80 18.64
N GLY A 145 3.28 -3.57 18.88
CA GLY A 145 3.59 -4.15 20.20
C GLY A 145 4.21 -3.16 21.17
N SER A 146 5.21 -2.38 20.74
CA SER A 146 5.94 -1.43 21.60
C SER A 146 5.31 -0.03 21.60
N LYS A 147 4.42 0.28 20.64
CA LYS A 147 3.88 1.61 20.36
C LYS A 147 4.95 2.66 20.00
N ILE A 148 6.16 2.22 19.66
CA ILE A 148 7.26 3.11 19.28
C ILE A 148 7.12 3.51 17.82
N ALA A 149 7.13 4.83 17.57
CA ALA A 149 7.20 5.39 16.23
C ALA A 149 8.56 5.07 15.60
N GLN A 150 8.55 4.54 14.38
CA GLN A 150 9.76 4.19 13.65
C GLN A 150 10.24 5.41 12.85
N PRO A 151 11.43 5.97 13.13
CA PRO A 151 11.94 7.12 12.37
C PRO A 151 12.43 6.75 10.97
N ALA A 152 12.72 5.46 10.75
CA ALA A 152 13.16 4.92 9.47
C ALA A 152 12.82 3.43 9.38
N TYR A 153 12.71 2.94 8.16
CA TYR A 153 12.48 1.53 7.84
C TYR A 153 13.14 1.17 6.51
N LYS A 154 13.07 -0.11 6.13
CA LYS A 154 13.71 -0.66 4.93
C LYS A 154 12.68 -1.03 3.88
N LEU A 155 12.98 -0.70 2.63
CA LEU A 155 12.30 -1.21 1.45
C LEU A 155 13.16 -2.31 0.83
N ILE A 156 12.52 -3.44 0.52
CA ILE A 156 13.11 -4.61 -0.12
C ILE A 156 12.26 -4.95 -1.35
N ALA A 157 12.91 -5.24 -2.46
CA ALA A 157 12.24 -5.75 -3.65
C ALA A 157 12.00 -7.26 -3.53
N GLU A 158 10.78 -7.69 -3.80
CA GLU A 158 10.35 -9.08 -3.85
C GLU A 158 10.02 -9.47 -5.30
N PRO A 159 10.87 -10.26 -5.97
CA PRO A 159 10.59 -10.74 -7.33
C PRO A 159 9.57 -11.89 -7.31
N ILE A 160 8.46 -11.74 -8.02
CA ILE A 160 7.43 -12.77 -8.24
C ILE A 160 7.03 -12.74 -9.72
N ASN A 161 7.13 -13.88 -10.41
CA ASN A 161 6.73 -14.04 -11.82
C ASN A 161 7.29 -12.96 -12.77
N GLY A 162 8.52 -12.50 -12.54
CA GLY A 162 9.18 -11.47 -13.36
C GLY A 162 8.80 -10.02 -13.00
N ASN A 163 7.96 -9.81 -11.99
CA ASN A 163 7.61 -8.50 -11.45
C ASN A 163 8.23 -8.29 -10.07
N ASN A 164 8.65 -7.06 -9.76
CA ASN A 164 9.21 -6.72 -8.46
C ASN A 164 8.16 -6.00 -7.62
N TYR A 165 7.81 -6.59 -6.48
CA TYR A 165 6.90 -6.03 -5.49
C TYR A 165 7.65 -5.40 -4.34
N ARG A 166 7.06 -4.41 -3.69
CA ARG A 166 7.67 -3.71 -2.56
C ARG A 166 7.30 -4.36 -1.24
N VAL A 167 8.32 -4.67 -0.43
CA VAL A 167 8.17 -5.16 0.95
C VAL A 167 8.84 -4.17 1.90
N PHE A 168 8.06 -3.67 2.84
CA PHE A 168 8.52 -2.70 3.83
C PHE A 168 8.72 -3.40 5.18
N ARG A 169 9.88 -3.20 5.79
CA ARG A 169 10.24 -3.81 7.08
C ARG A 169 10.83 -2.81 8.05
N MET A 170 10.47 -2.93 9.32
CA MET A 170 11.09 -2.17 10.40
C MET A 170 12.57 -2.57 10.57
N ASN A 171 13.33 -1.76 11.30
CA ASN A 171 14.74 -2.04 11.56
C ASN A 171 14.97 -3.34 12.35
N ASN A 172 13.98 -3.77 13.15
CA ASN A 172 14.00 -5.05 13.86
C ASN A 172 13.59 -6.25 12.98
N GLY A 173 13.36 -6.04 11.68
CA GLY A 173 13.03 -7.08 10.70
C GLY A 173 11.54 -7.40 10.57
N LYS A 174 10.66 -6.87 11.43
CA LYS A 174 9.21 -7.08 11.34
C LYS A 174 8.63 -6.43 10.10
N GLU A 175 7.72 -7.12 9.42
CA GLU A 175 7.05 -6.61 8.22
C GLU A 175 6.03 -5.53 8.56
N ILE A 176 6.08 -4.43 7.81
CA ILE A 176 5.14 -3.31 7.88
C ILE A 176 4.01 -3.53 6.88
N PHE A 177 4.38 -3.78 5.62
CA PHE A 177 3.48 -3.91 4.49
C PHE A 177 4.17 -4.67 3.35
N ARG A 178 3.38 -5.41 2.58
CA ARG A 178 3.83 -6.20 1.43
C ARG A 178 2.86 -6.01 0.28
N GLU A 179 3.34 -5.40 -0.81
CA GLU A 179 2.53 -5.07 -1.98
C GLU A 179 1.99 -6.31 -2.70
N SER A 180 2.74 -7.40 -2.70
CA SER A 180 2.33 -8.65 -3.35
C SER A 180 1.07 -9.27 -2.74
N THR A 181 0.81 -9.03 -1.45
CA THR A 181 -0.38 -9.54 -0.74
C THR A 181 -1.69 -9.14 -1.42
N PHE A 182 -1.72 -7.97 -2.06
CA PHE A 182 -2.94 -7.41 -2.64
C PHE A 182 -2.91 -7.36 -4.17
N CYS A 183 -1.79 -7.70 -4.81
CA CYS A 183 -1.59 -7.48 -6.25
C CYS A 183 -1.34 -8.75 -7.08
N VAL A 184 -0.93 -9.87 -6.47
CA VAL A 184 -0.38 -11.02 -7.23
C VAL A 184 -1.42 -11.84 -8.00
N GLU A 185 -2.65 -11.94 -7.52
CA GLU A 185 -3.68 -12.74 -8.21
C GLU A 185 -4.00 -12.21 -9.62
N GLN A 186 -3.76 -10.92 -9.94
CA GLN A 186 -4.01 -10.37 -11.29
C GLN A 186 -3.08 -11.00 -12.34
N GLN A 187 -1.95 -11.59 -11.94
CA GLN A 187 -0.95 -12.13 -12.87
C GLN A 187 -1.21 -13.58 -13.27
N LEU A 188 -2.03 -14.31 -12.50
CA LEU A 188 -2.36 -15.71 -12.79
C LEU A 188 -3.49 -15.84 -13.81
N SER A 189 -4.30 -14.80 -14.02
CA SER A 189 -5.42 -14.79 -14.98
C SER A 189 -5.05 -14.37 -16.41
N HIS A 190 -3.77 -14.08 -16.68
CA HIS A 190 -3.27 -13.68 -18.00
C HIS A 190 -2.40 -14.76 -18.68
N ARG A 191 -2.60 -16.04 -18.34
CA ARG A 191 -2.04 -17.19 -19.06
C ARG A 191 -3.10 -17.94 -19.82
#